data_AF-A0A955C0D5-F1
#
_entry.id   AF-A0A955C0D5-F1
#
_cell.length_a   1.000
_cell.length_b   1.000
_cell.length_c   1.000
_cell.angle_alpha   90.00
_cell.angle_beta   90.00
_cell.angle_gamma   90.00
#
_symmetry.space_group_name_H-M   'P 1'
#
loop_
_entity.id
_entity.type
_entity.pdbx_description
1 polymer ?
#
loop_
_entity_poly.entity_id
_entity_poly.type
_entity_poly.pdbx_seq_one_letter_code
_entity_poly.pdbx_strand_id
1 'polypeptide(L)'
;MLPIEQRPVLWLGWPLRDRRVVLALMAVWVFNYFDLNFTMVESQRYDFVELNPVAKQVLGSPQGLAAYKLTLVAFGSVILLAFRRERVAELSAWLLAAVYAYVIVRWNIYYAILVECLNDPATNVDPILGFLPAT
;
A
#
# COMPACT_ATOMS: atom_id res chain seq x y z
N MET A 1 7.36 -40.46 -43.03
CA MET A 1 7.52 -40.62 -41.57
C MET A 1 8.49 -39.55 -41.10
N LEU A 2 7.99 -38.50 -40.44
CA LEU A 2 8.78 -37.40 -39.86
C LEU A 2 8.75 -37.52 -38.33
N PRO A 3 9.86 -37.29 -37.61
CA PRO A 3 9.79 -36.94 -36.21
C PRO A 3 9.78 -35.41 -36.09
N ILE A 4 8.63 -34.86 -35.67
CA ILE A 4 8.50 -33.46 -35.27
C ILE A 4 9.11 -33.35 -33.86
N GLU A 5 10.22 -32.63 -33.75
CA GLU A 5 10.90 -32.31 -32.50
C GLU A 5 9.96 -31.48 -31.60
N GLN A 6 9.32 -32.14 -30.63
CA GLN A 6 8.50 -31.48 -29.62
C GLN A 6 9.42 -30.86 -28.56
N ARG A 7 9.75 -29.58 -28.71
CA ARG A 7 10.39 -28.83 -27.63
C ARG A 7 9.36 -28.57 -26.52
N PRO A 8 9.61 -28.96 -25.26
CA PRO A 8 8.74 -28.63 -24.15
C PRO A 8 8.86 -27.13 -23.91
N VAL A 9 7.94 -26.43 -24.54
CA VAL A 9 7.66 -25.02 -24.36
C VAL A 9 7.07 -24.84 -22.97
N LEU A 10 7.92 -24.84 -21.94
CA LEU A 10 7.64 -24.25 -20.62
C LEU A 10 7.47 -22.73 -20.79
N TRP A 11 6.48 -22.32 -21.59
CA TRP A 11 6.03 -20.94 -21.60
C TRP A 11 5.24 -20.78 -20.32
N LEU A 12 5.95 -20.38 -19.26
CA LEU A 12 5.37 -19.52 -18.25
C LEU A 12 4.89 -18.28 -19.01
N GLY A 13 3.71 -18.39 -19.61
CA GLY A 13 3.18 -17.45 -20.57
C GLY A 13 2.91 -16.17 -19.83
N TRP A 14 3.90 -15.27 -19.84
CA TRP A 14 3.74 -13.96 -19.25
C TRP A 14 2.44 -13.36 -19.79
N PRO A 15 1.56 -12.85 -18.92
CA PRO A 15 0.26 -12.36 -19.35
C PRO A 15 0.42 -11.32 -20.47
N LEU A 16 -0.53 -11.30 -21.41
CA LEU A 16 -0.68 -10.22 -22.38
C LEU A 16 -0.69 -8.87 -21.64
N ARG A 17 -0.15 -7.81 -22.27
CA ARG A 17 0.04 -6.49 -21.63
C ARG A 17 -1.17 -5.97 -20.86
N ASP A 18 -2.36 -6.05 -21.45
CA ASP A 18 -3.61 -5.65 -20.81
C ASP A 18 -3.81 -6.35 -19.45
N ARG A 19 -3.47 -7.64 -19.36
CA ARG A 19 -3.57 -8.42 -18.10
C ARG A 19 -2.53 -7.98 -17.07
N ARG A 20 -1.34 -7.55 -17.50
CA ARG A 20 -0.29 -7.07 -16.57
C ARG A 20 -0.69 -5.76 -15.91
N VAL A 21 -1.28 -4.83 -16.66
CA VAL A 21 -1.82 -3.58 -16.11
C VAL A 21 -2.91 -3.88 -15.09
N VAL A 22 -3.83 -4.79 -15.41
CA VAL A 22 -4.90 -5.20 -14.48
C VAL A 22 -4.32 -5.85 -13.22
N LEU A 23 -3.32 -6.73 -13.36
CA LEU A 23 -2.63 -7.35 -12.21
C LEU A 23 -1.93 -6.31 -11.33
N ALA A 24 -1.21 -5.36 -11.92
CA ALA A 24 -0.56 -4.27 -11.19
C ALA A 24 -1.60 -3.39 -10.48
N LEU A 25 -2.72 -3.07 -11.13
CA LEU A 25 -3.81 -2.32 -10.50
C LEU A 25 -4.47 -3.10 -9.36
N MET A 26 -4.72 -4.40 -9.50
CA MET A 26 -5.23 -5.20 -8.38
C MET A 26 -4.28 -5.17 -7.18
N ALA A 27 -2.96 -5.26 -7.42
CA ALA A 27 -1.98 -5.10 -6.35
C ALA A 27 -2.03 -3.69 -5.73
N VAL A 28 -2.13 -2.64 -6.53
CA VAL A 28 -2.31 -1.25 -6.04
C VAL A 28 -3.55 -1.12 -5.17
N TRP A 29 -4.68 -1.71 -5.55
CA TRP A 29 -5.90 -1.67 -4.74
C TRP A 29 -5.75 -2.39 -3.40
N VAL A 30 -5.14 -3.57 -3.40
CA VAL A 30 -4.82 -4.29 -2.15
C VAL A 30 -3.89 -3.46 -1.28
N PHE A 31 -2.85 -2.87 -1.85
CA PHE A 31 -1.91 -2.06 -1.08
C PHE A 31 -2.51 -0.76 -0.56
N ASN A 32 -3.37 -0.12 -1.36
CA ASN A 32 -4.09 1.07 -0.94
C ASN A 32 -5.05 0.76 0.22
N TYR A 33 -5.68 -0.40 0.23
CA TYR A 33 -6.51 -0.84 1.36
C TYR A 33 -5.68 -0.92 2.66
N PHE A 34 -4.50 -1.53 2.63
CA PHE A 34 -3.61 -1.59 3.80
C PHE A 34 -3.12 -0.20 4.23
N ASP A 35 -2.66 0.61 3.28
CA ASP A 35 -2.23 1.99 3.54
C ASP A 35 -3.33 2.83 4.21
N LEU A 36 -4.57 2.71 3.71
CA LEU A 36 -5.71 3.41 4.26
C LEU A 36 -6.00 2.96 5.69
N ASN A 37 -5.99 1.65 5.97
CA ASN A 37 -6.22 1.13 7.33
C ASN A 37 -5.16 1.65 8.31
N PHE A 38 -3.88 1.59 7.95
CA PHE A 38 -2.82 2.11 8.82
C PHE A 38 -2.91 3.62 9.02
N THR A 39 -3.24 4.38 7.97
CA THR A 39 -3.46 5.82 8.08
C THR A 39 -4.64 6.12 9.02
N MET A 40 -5.75 5.38 8.93
CA MET A 40 -6.91 5.59 9.80
C MET A 40 -6.60 5.32 11.27
N VAL A 41 -5.87 4.24 11.56
CA VAL A 41 -5.43 3.92 12.93
C VAL A 41 -4.54 5.03 13.47
N GLU A 42 -3.57 5.49 12.68
CA GLU A 42 -2.61 6.49 13.14
C GLU A 42 -3.20 7.90 13.19
N SER A 43 -4.17 8.23 12.34
CA SER A 43 -4.83 9.55 12.31
C SER A 43 -5.58 9.91 13.59
N GLN A 44 -5.86 8.91 14.44
CA GLN A 44 -6.47 9.12 15.75
C GLN A 44 -5.44 9.49 16.82
N ARG A 45 -4.14 9.37 16.54
CA ARG A 45 -3.07 9.75 17.46
C ARG A 45 -2.73 11.22 17.32
N TYR A 46 -2.43 11.85 18.46
CA TYR A 46 -2.16 13.29 18.53
C TYR A 46 -0.92 13.73 17.73
N ASP A 47 0.07 12.84 17.60
CA ASP A 47 1.35 13.14 16.95
C ASP A 47 1.38 12.82 15.45
N PHE A 48 0.25 12.41 14.85
CA PHE A 48 0.21 12.08 13.44
C PHE A 48 0.26 13.35 12.56
N VAL A 49 1.37 13.52 11.85
CA VAL A 49 1.56 14.61 10.90
C VAL A 49 1.35 14.11 9.47
N GLU A 50 0.16 14.38 8.93
CA GLU A 50 -0.12 14.13 7.52
C GLU A 50 0.67 15.11 6.64
N LEU A 51 1.58 14.57 5.83
CA LEU A 51 2.40 15.37 4.91
C LEU A 51 1.62 15.85 3.69
N ASN A 52 0.51 15.19 3.33
CA ASN A 52 -0.32 15.61 2.22
C ASN A 52 -1.21 16.81 2.65
N PRO A 53 -0.97 18.03 2.15
CA PRO A 53 -1.69 19.22 2.60
C PRO A 53 -3.17 19.18 2.26
N VAL A 54 -3.56 18.46 1.20
CA VAL A 54 -4.97 18.27 0.82
C VAL A 54 -5.62 17.26 1.76
N ALA A 55 -4.97 16.13 2.03
CA ALA A 55 -5.49 15.14 2.98
C ALA A 55 -5.60 15.74 4.39
N LYS A 56 -4.68 16.62 4.78
CA LYS A 56 -4.71 17.35 6.06
C LYS A 56 -5.99 18.18 6.25
N GLN A 57 -6.55 18.74 5.19
CA GLN A 57 -7.83 19.48 5.27
C GLN A 57 -9.02 18.56 5.55
N VAL A 58 -8.92 17.29 5.14
CA VAL A 58 -9.99 16.29 5.29
C VAL A 58 -9.76 15.39 6.52
N LEU A 59 -8.63 15.55 7.22
CA LEU A 59 -8.23 14.71 8.35
C LEU A 59 -9.21 14.74 9.53
N GLY A 60 -10.00 15.81 9.67
CA GLY A 60 -11.03 15.94 10.70
C GLY A 60 -12.18 14.93 10.58
N SER A 61 -12.24 14.16 9.49
CA SER A 61 -13.22 13.10 9.25
C SER A 61 -12.54 11.85 8.69
N PRO A 62 -12.48 10.73 9.44
CA PRO A 62 -11.94 9.46 8.94
C PRO A 62 -12.63 9.00 7.64
N GLN A 63 -13.93 9.24 7.54
CA GLN A 63 -14.74 8.93 6.36
C GLN A 63 -14.35 9.80 5.17
N GLY A 64 -14.08 11.10 5.41
CA GLY A 64 -13.62 12.02 4.38
C GLY A 64 -12.23 11.64 3.86
N LEU A 65 -11.31 11.24 4.74
CA LEU A 65 -9.98 10.78 4.36
C LEU A 65 -10.04 9.50 3.50
N ALA A 66 -10.88 8.54 3.90
CA ALA A 66 -11.13 7.33 3.12
C ALA A 66 -11.72 7.66 1.74
N ALA A 67 -12.76 8.50 1.68
CA ALA A 67 -13.38 8.92 0.43
C ALA A 67 -12.37 9.62 -0.50
N TYR A 68 -11.53 10.49 0.03
CA TYR A 68 -10.48 11.17 -0.72
C TYR A 68 -9.46 10.20 -1.33
N LYS A 69 -8.89 9.30 -0.51
CA LYS A 69 -7.92 8.30 -0.99
C LYS A 69 -8.53 7.35 -2.02
N LEU A 70 -9.73 6.84 -1.77
CA LEU A 70 -10.44 5.94 -2.69
C LEU A 70 -10.77 6.64 -4.02
N THR A 71 -11.18 7.91 -3.99
CA THR A 71 -11.48 8.68 -5.20
C THR A 71 -10.23 8.85 -6.07
N LEU A 72 -9.08 9.17 -5.47
CA LEU A 72 -7.81 9.30 -6.20
C LEU A 72 -7.38 7.98 -6.84
N VAL A 73 -7.44 6.87 -6.10
CA VAL A 73 -7.05 5.56 -6.62
C VAL A 73 -8.02 5.08 -7.70
N ALA A 74 -9.33 5.28 -7.52
CA ALA A 74 -10.34 4.96 -8.52
C ALA A 74 -10.11 5.78 -9.80
N PHE A 75 -9.92 7.10 -9.69
CA PHE A 75 -9.68 7.97 -10.83
C PHE A 75 -8.41 7.58 -11.59
N GLY A 76 -7.30 7.38 -10.88
CA GLY A 76 -6.04 6.90 -11.49
C GLY A 76 -6.19 5.53 -12.15
N SER A 77 -6.94 4.61 -11.52
CA SER A 77 -7.22 3.28 -12.08
C SER A 77 -8.01 3.37 -13.39
N VAL A 78 -9.03 4.22 -13.46
CA VAL A 78 -9.83 4.42 -14.68
C VAL A 78 -8.95 4.92 -15.82
N ILE A 79 -8.07 5.90 -15.56
CA ILE A 79 -7.13 6.39 -16.58
C ILE A 79 -6.21 5.26 -17.06
N LEU A 80 -5.57 4.53 -16.15
CA LEU A 80 -4.66 3.45 -16.52
C LEU A 80 -5.36 2.30 -17.25
N LEU A 81 -6.61 1.99 -16.90
CA LEU A 81 -7.43 1.00 -17.60
C LEU A 81 -7.84 1.46 -19.01
N ALA A 82 -8.15 2.75 -19.17
CA ALA A 82 -8.47 3.33 -20.47
C ALA A 82 -7.28 3.25 -21.44
N PHE A 83 -6.06 3.50 -20.93
CA PHE A 83 -4.82 3.47 -21.72
C PHE A 83 -4.03 2.15 -21.59
N ARG A 84 -4.63 1.05 -21.09
CA ARG A 84 -3.93 -0.21 -20.75
C ARG A 84 -3.11 -0.87 -21.88
N ARG A 85 -3.37 -0.49 -23.14
CA ARG A 85 -2.64 -0.97 -24.32
C ARG A 85 -1.33 -0.24 -24.57
N GLU A 86 -1.16 0.93 -23.95
CA GLU A 86 0.03 1.77 -24.07
C GLU A 86 1.16 1.30 -23.14
N ARG A 87 2.40 1.34 -23.64
CA ARG A 87 3.58 0.98 -22.82
C ARG A 87 3.75 1.90 -21.61
N VAL A 88 3.37 3.16 -21.76
CA VAL A 88 3.44 4.15 -20.69
C VAL A 88 2.49 3.76 -19.56
N ALA A 89 1.27 3.30 -19.85
CA ALA A 89 0.33 2.85 -18.83
C ALA A 89 0.84 1.61 -18.07
N GLU A 90 1.46 0.66 -18.77
CA GLU A 90 2.13 -0.49 -18.13
C GLU A 90 3.23 -0.04 -17.16
N LEU A 91 4.13 0.83 -17.61
CA LEU A 91 5.21 1.36 -16.78
C LEU A 91 4.67 2.14 -15.57
N SER A 92 3.67 3.01 -15.78
CA SER A 92 3.05 3.79 -14.71
C SER A 92 2.33 2.91 -13.68
N ALA A 93 1.62 1.86 -14.11
CA ALA A 93 0.95 0.94 -13.21
C ALA A 93 1.96 0.16 -12.34
N TRP A 94 3.06 -0.31 -12.93
CA TRP A 94 4.14 -0.97 -12.19
C TRP A 94 4.88 -0.03 -11.24
N LEU A 95 5.17 1.20 -11.67
CA LEU A 95 5.77 2.21 -10.81
C LEU A 95 4.86 2.53 -9.62
N LEU A 96 3.56 2.70 -9.86
CA LEU A 96 2.58 2.94 -8.80
C LEU A 96 2.52 1.76 -7.82
N ALA A 97 2.49 0.52 -8.32
CA ALA A 97 2.55 -0.67 -7.49
C ALA A 97 3.84 -0.73 -6.64
N ALA A 98 4.99 -0.37 -7.21
CA ALA A 98 6.26 -0.33 -6.49
C ALA A 98 6.29 0.74 -5.38
N VAL A 99 5.73 1.92 -5.64
CA VAL A 99 5.60 2.98 -4.62
C VAL A 99 4.72 2.52 -3.47
N TYR A 100 3.57 1.88 -3.76
CA TYR A 100 2.71 1.33 -2.72
C TYR A 100 3.37 0.20 -1.92
N ALA A 101 4.10 -0.69 -2.59
CA ALA A 101 4.88 -1.72 -1.92
C ALA A 101 5.93 -1.11 -0.97
N TYR A 102 6.63 -0.06 -1.42
CA TYR A 102 7.57 0.70 -0.57
C TYR A 102 6.88 1.29 0.67
N VAL A 103 5.71 1.91 0.49
CA VAL A 103 4.93 2.46 1.61
C VAL A 103 4.52 1.37 2.60
N ILE A 104 4.12 0.19 2.15
CA ILE A 104 3.82 -0.94 3.05
C ILE A 104 5.05 -1.38 3.84
N VAL A 105 6.22 -1.45 3.20
CA VAL A 105 7.47 -1.77 3.91
C VAL A 105 7.76 -0.71 4.98
N ARG A 106 7.54 0.57 4.67
CA ARG A 106 7.67 1.66 5.65
C ARG A 106 6.72 1.52 6.83
N TRP A 107 5.46 1.16 6.59
CA TRP A 107 4.50 0.87 7.66
C TRP A 107 4.95 -0.32 8.52
N ASN A 108 5.45 -1.40 7.93
CA ASN A 108 5.96 -2.54 8.69
C ASN A 108 7.13 -2.15 9.60
N ILE A 109 8.09 -1.39 9.09
CA ILE A 109 9.22 -0.89 9.90
C ILE A 109 8.71 0.01 11.03
N TYR A 110 7.76 0.91 10.74
CA TYR A 110 7.18 1.79 11.74
C TYR A 110 6.55 0.99 12.89
N TYR A 111 5.71 0.00 12.59
CA TYR A 111 5.06 -0.81 13.61
C TYR A 111 6.03 -1.72 14.36
N ALA A 112 7.08 -2.23 13.72
CA ALA A 112 8.12 -3.00 14.41
C ALA A 112 8.82 -2.15 15.48
N ILE A 113 9.24 -0.92 15.12
CA ILE A 113 9.86 0.03 16.05
C ILE A 113 8.89 0.43 17.16
N LEU A 114 7.62 0.71 16.80
CA LEU A 114 6.60 1.08 17.78
C LEU A 114 6.38 -0.01 18.83
N VAL A 115 6.34 -1.27 18.41
CA VAL A 115 6.20 -2.42 19.32
C VAL A 115 7.42 -2.54 20.24
N GLU A 116 8.63 -2.31 19.74
CA GLU A 116 9.84 -2.29 20.58
C GLU A 116 9.78 -1.15 21.62
N CYS A 117 9.41 0.07 21.23
CA CYS A 117 9.30 1.20 22.15
C CYS A 117 8.20 1.02 23.22
N LEU A 118 7.11 0.34 22.88
CA LEU A 118 6.06 0.01 23.84
C LEU A 118 6.48 -1.10 24.81
N ASN A 119 7.37 -2.00 24.38
CA ASN A 119 7.89 -3.08 25.22
C ASN A 119 9.16 -2.71 25.99
N ASP A 120 9.79 -1.57 25.68
CA ASP A 120 10.97 -1.11 26.40
C ASP A 120 10.59 -0.70 27.84
N PRO A 121 11.11 -1.39 28.86
CA PRO A 121 10.81 -1.09 30.25
C PRO A 121 11.29 0.29 30.67
N ALA A 122 12.24 0.93 29.98
CA ALA A 122 12.71 2.27 30.31
C ALA A 122 11.74 3.39 29.87
N THR A 123 10.91 3.15 28.86
CA THR A 123 9.87 4.06 28.39
C THR A 123 8.47 3.68 28.87
N ASN A 124 8.25 2.40 29.23
CA ASN A 124 6.99 1.89 29.77
C ASN A 124 6.96 1.90 31.32
N VAL A 125 7.59 2.93 31.92
CA VAL A 125 7.46 3.22 33.35
C VAL A 125 6.55 4.42 33.54
N ASP A 126 5.43 4.23 34.21
CA ASP A 126 4.71 5.36 34.81
C ASP A 126 5.65 6.05 35.81
N PRO A 127 5.90 7.37 35.70
CA PRO A 127 6.80 8.10 36.61
C PRO A 127 6.36 8.07 38.08
N ILE A 128 5.14 7.59 38.35
CA ILE A 128 4.53 7.50 39.69
C ILE A 128 4.45 6.06 40.19
N LEU A 129 4.29 5.05 39.32
CA LEU A 129 3.88 3.70 39.72
C LEU A 129 4.92 2.59 39.48
N GLY A 130 5.91 2.78 38.61
CA GLY A 130 6.96 1.77 38.42
C GLY A 130 6.44 0.46 37.81
N PHE A 131 6.51 0.35 36.48
CA PHE A 131 6.18 -0.83 35.66
C PHE A 131 4.67 -1.19 35.61
N LEU A 132 4.05 -1.01 34.43
CA LEU A 132 2.75 -1.61 34.14
C LEU A 132 2.98 -3.00 33.53
N PRO A 133 2.39 -4.08 34.08
CA PRO A 133 2.48 -5.39 33.45
C PRO A 133 1.70 -5.37 32.12
N ALA A 134 2.34 -5.84 31.05
CA ALA A 134 1.70 -6.03 29.75
C ALA A 134 0.50 -6.99 29.90
N THR A 135 -0.71 -6.52 29.63
CA THR A 135 -1.94 -7.32 29.49
C THR A 135 -2.30 -7.51 28.03
#